data_AF-A0A7Z9K6S2-F1
#
_entry.id   AF-A0A7Z9K6S2-F1
#
_cell.length_a   1.000
_cell.length_b   1.000
_cell.length_c   1.000
_cell.angle_alpha   90.00
_cell.angle_beta   90.00
_cell.angle_gamma   90.00
#
_symmetry.space_group_name_H-M   'P 1'
#
loop_
_entity.id
_entity.type
_entity.pdbx_description
1 polymer ?
#
loop_
_entity_poly.entity_id
_entity_poly.type
_entity_poly.pdbx_seq_one_letter_code
_entity_poly.pdbx_strand_id
1 'polypeptide(L)'
;MSPLYYFSVIGITIILAIFVGRRFNKSYDFVKLLGFGISGFWLLWVAGISTSIVGYVSSGPIAVAQTIFTLVVFYFNYRYMRDVKRNEILTRELRRDISQLDNKLLREKLETIAQGKVDILSTPNEHREKLIEVLKNARETVVVLSGWTTSFTVNQEFRRIIAQCLKRGVIIYIGYGYQKAGEEPVEKEYEGEARQTLVELQSWVEKRDLKGQLIVFSCPNHAKTLIKDDEYAINGSFNWLSNIGTSQNEERSWIVYNKEFVTQERDSIIKDLEYPLKPTKGGLFKKWLPVPPWRD
;
A
#
# COMPACT_ATOMS: atom_id res chain seq x y z
N MET A 1 18.15 72.75 16.97
CA MET A 1 18.81 71.65 16.22
C MET A 1 18.77 71.98 14.74
N SER A 2 19.76 71.57 13.95
CA SER A 2 19.74 71.81 12.50
C SER A 2 18.66 70.94 11.83
N PRO A 3 17.96 71.44 10.78
CA PRO A 3 16.95 70.66 10.05
C PRO A 3 17.51 69.36 9.44
N LEU A 4 18.81 69.30 9.19
CA LEU A 4 19.53 68.13 8.70
C LEU A 4 19.52 66.95 9.67
N TYR A 5 19.47 67.21 10.98
CA TYR A 5 19.43 66.17 12.02
C TYR A 5 18.18 65.27 11.88
N TYR A 6 17.06 65.84 11.45
CA TYR A 6 15.79 65.11 11.36
C TYR A 6 15.76 64.05 10.25
N PHE A 7 16.59 64.16 9.20
CA PHE A 7 16.70 63.10 8.18
C PHE A 7 17.18 61.78 8.79
N SER A 8 18.23 61.84 9.62
CA SER A 8 18.77 60.66 10.31
C SER A 8 17.77 60.07 11.30
N VAL A 9 17.04 60.93 12.04
CA VAL A 9 16.03 60.48 13.01
C VAL A 9 14.84 59.81 12.31
N ILE A 10 14.34 60.36 11.20
CA ILE A 10 13.27 59.76 10.39
C ILE A 10 13.69 58.36 9.91
N GLY A 11 14.88 58.25 9.30
CA GLY A 11 15.37 56.98 8.78
C GLY A 11 15.54 55.92 9.87
N ILE A 12 16.21 56.27 10.96
CA ILE A 12 16.48 55.33 12.08
C ILE A 12 15.19 54.86 12.74
N THR A 13 14.25 55.77 13.00
CA THR A 13 12.99 55.41 13.69
C THR A 13 12.10 54.51 12.85
N ILE A 14 12.02 54.74 11.53
CA ILE A 14 11.26 53.87 10.62
C ILE A 14 11.90 52.49 10.50
N ILE A 15 13.23 52.39 10.44
CA ILE A 15 13.93 51.10 10.38
C ILE A 15 13.80 50.33 11.70
N LEU A 16 13.99 51.01 12.83
CA LEU A 16 13.82 50.42 14.17
C LEU A 16 12.39 49.92 14.38
N ALA A 17 11.37 50.64 13.89
CA ALA A 17 9.99 50.20 13.98
C ALA A 17 9.77 48.81 13.37
N ILE A 18 10.36 48.55 12.20
CA ILE A 18 10.28 47.26 11.54
C ILE A 18 11.02 46.20 12.36
N PHE A 19 12.26 46.50 12.75
CA PHE A 19 13.13 45.51 13.42
C PHE A 19 12.58 45.12 14.80
N VAL A 20 12.19 46.11 15.60
CA VAL A 20 11.56 45.94 16.91
C VAL A 20 10.21 45.26 16.75
N GLY A 21 9.39 45.71 15.80
CA GLY A 21 8.10 45.09 15.49
C GLY A 21 8.25 43.59 15.25
N ARG A 22 9.18 43.18 14.37
CA ARG A 22 9.42 41.77 14.05
C ARG A 22 9.98 40.96 15.21
N ARG A 23 10.77 41.57 16.10
CA ARG A 23 11.35 40.89 17.26
C ARG A 23 10.32 40.65 18.36
N PHE A 24 9.44 41.62 18.61
CA PHE A 24 8.42 41.53 19.66
C PHE A 24 7.17 40.77 19.23
N ASN A 25 6.72 40.97 17.99
CA ASN A 25 5.53 40.33 17.47
C ASN A 25 5.77 39.94 16.00
N LYS A 26 5.91 38.65 15.74
CA LYS A 26 6.11 38.12 14.38
C LYS A 26 4.90 38.35 13.46
N SER A 27 3.79 38.92 13.98
CA SER A 27 2.62 39.26 13.19
C SER A 27 2.93 40.37 12.17
N TYR A 28 2.83 40.02 10.89
CA TYR A 28 2.95 40.94 9.76
C TYR A 28 2.06 42.19 9.91
N ASP A 29 0.83 42.03 10.39
CA ASP A 29 -0.14 43.13 10.49
C ASP A 29 0.26 44.15 11.56
N PHE A 30 0.87 43.69 12.65
CA PHE A 30 1.39 44.56 13.70
C PHE A 30 2.59 45.38 13.23
N VAL A 31 3.55 44.74 12.55
CA VAL A 31 4.74 45.42 12.00
C VAL A 31 4.34 46.42 10.91
N LYS A 32 3.36 46.05 10.08
CA LYS A 32 2.77 46.95 9.10
C LYS A 32 2.15 48.17 9.79
N LEU A 33 1.30 47.96 10.78
CA LEU A 33 0.65 49.06 11.51
C LEU A 33 1.67 50.03 12.12
N LEU A 34 2.74 49.53 12.75
CA LEU A 34 3.82 50.35 13.30
C LEU A 34 4.56 51.15 12.23
N GLY A 35 4.94 50.50 11.11
CA GLY A 35 5.64 51.15 10.01
C GLY A 35 4.81 52.27 9.35
N PHE A 36 3.52 52.03 9.12
CA PHE A 36 2.58 53.04 8.60
C PHE A 36 2.35 54.17 9.60
N GLY A 37 2.16 53.85 10.90
CA GLY A 37 1.93 54.84 11.95
C GLY A 37 3.11 55.80 12.12
N ILE A 38 4.34 55.28 12.16
CA ILE A 38 5.55 56.10 12.32
C ILE A 38 5.83 56.94 11.06
N SER A 39 5.61 56.37 9.87
CA SER A 39 5.75 57.14 8.63
C SER A 39 4.71 58.26 8.52
N GLY A 40 3.46 57.98 8.93
CA GLY A 40 2.39 58.98 8.99
C GLY A 40 2.68 60.10 10.00
N PHE A 41 3.22 59.75 11.18
CA PHE A 41 3.69 60.73 12.15
C PHE A 41 4.74 61.67 11.56
N TRP A 42 5.73 61.16 10.84
CA TRP A 42 6.77 61.99 10.21
C TRP A 42 6.25 62.85 9.07
N LEU A 43 5.25 62.39 8.30
CA LEU A 43 4.58 63.23 7.31
C LEU A 43 3.84 64.40 7.96
N LEU A 44 3.14 64.17 9.07
CA LEU A 44 2.47 65.22 9.85
C LEU A 44 3.48 66.16 10.54
N TRP A 45 4.64 65.63 10.95
CA TRP A 45 5.76 66.41 11.48
C TRP A 45 6.25 67.45 10.48
N VAL A 46 6.46 67.04 9.23
CA VAL A 46 6.89 67.93 8.14
C VAL A 46 5.76 68.89 7.70
N ALA A 47 4.49 68.47 7.81
CA ALA A 47 3.33 69.28 7.41
C ALA A 47 2.95 70.41 8.39
N GLY A 48 3.56 70.48 9.58
CA GLY A 48 3.35 71.62 10.48
C GLY A 48 3.37 71.29 11.97
N ILE A 49 3.37 70.02 12.41
CA ILE A 49 3.46 69.72 13.85
C ILE A 49 4.79 70.24 14.44
N SER A 50 5.85 70.26 13.64
CA SER A 50 7.16 70.81 14.02
C SER A 50 7.11 72.29 14.42
N THR A 51 6.20 73.09 13.85
CA THR A 51 6.09 74.53 14.15
C THR A 51 5.58 74.77 15.56
N SER A 52 4.60 73.97 15.98
CA SER A 52 3.94 74.12 17.28
C SER A 52 4.77 73.59 18.45
N ILE A 53 5.66 72.62 18.20
CA ILE A 53 6.44 71.94 19.26
C ILE A 53 7.85 72.52 19.38
N VAL A 54 8.52 72.79 18.27
CA VAL A 54 9.95 73.18 18.24
C VAL A 54 10.13 74.62 17.76
N GLY A 55 9.05 75.31 17.39
CA GLY A 55 9.08 76.72 16.96
C GLY A 55 9.76 76.93 15.60
N TYR A 56 10.00 75.86 14.84
CA TYR A 56 10.68 75.92 13.53
C TYR A 56 9.73 75.51 12.41
N VAL A 57 9.69 76.31 11.34
CA VAL A 57 8.97 75.98 10.11
C VAL A 57 9.95 75.36 9.13
N SER A 58 9.81 74.05 8.88
CA SER A 58 10.32 73.45 7.65
C SER A 58 9.54 74.07 6.50
N SER A 59 10.02 75.21 5.98
CA SER A 59 9.46 75.88 4.81
C SER A 59 10.51 75.93 3.70
N GLY A 60 10.04 75.99 2.46
CA GLY A 60 10.93 76.03 1.29
C GLY A 60 11.58 74.68 0.94
N PRO A 61 12.76 74.68 0.30
CA PRO A 61 13.37 73.48 -0.30
C PRO A 61 13.65 72.32 0.67
N ILE A 62 13.92 72.62 1.94
CA ILE A 62 14.25 71.61 2.96
C ILE A 62 13.03 70.75 3.32
N ALA A 63 11.84 71.35 3.37
CA ALA A 63 10.60 70.63 3.64
C ALA A 63 10.30 69.62 2.52
N VAL A 64 10.46 70.06 1.26
CA VAL A 64 10.29 69.22 0.07
C VAL A 64 11.27 68.04 0.12
N ALA A 65 12.54 68.28 0.46
CA ALA A 65 13.53 67.22 0.59
C ALA A 65 13.19 66.21 1.71
N GLN A 66 12.71 66.67 2.87
CA GLN A 66 12.28 65.78 3.97
C GLN A 66 11.04 64.96 3.62
N THR A 67 10.07 65.55 2.92
CA THR A 67 8.89 64.83 2.42
C THR A 67 9.28 63.74 1.43
N ILE A 68 10.12 64.07 0.43
CA ILE A 68 10.59 63.09 -0.56
C ILE A 68 11.36 61.96 0.12
N PHE A 69 12.26 62.29 1.06
CA PHE A 69 13.01 61.29 1.81
C PHE A 69 12.08 60.34 2.60
N THR A 70 11.09 60.89 3.29
CA THR A 70 10.10 60.10 4.05
C THR A 70 9.31 59.16 3.13
N LEU A 71 8.89 59.65 1.96
CA LEU A 71 8.17 58.84 0.97
C LEU A 71 9.04 57.72 0.37
N VAL A 72 10.32 58.00 0.09
CA VAL A 72 11.28 56.99 -0.42
C VAL A 72 11.51 55.90 0.63
N VAL A 73 11.81 56.29 1.87
CA VAL A 73 12.01 55.34 2.98
C VAL A 73 10.75 54.51 3.21
N PHE A 74 9.58 55.13 3.18
CA PHE A 74 8.29 54.44 3.28
C PHE A 74 8.06 53.45 2.13
N TYR A 75 8.37 53.82 0.89
CA TYR A 75 8.24 52.93 -0.27
C TYR A 75 9.13 51.69 -0.16
N PHE A 76 10.41 51.86 0.19
CA PHE A 76 11.32 50.74 0.40
C PHE A 76 10.89 49.84 1.57
N ASN A 77 10.40 50.44 2.66
CA ASN A 77 9.82 49.72 3.80
C ASN A 77 8.61 48.87 3.38
N TYR A 78 7.65 49.49 2.68
CA TYR A 78 6.46 48.81 2.19
C TYR A 78 6.81 47.63 1.26
N ARG A 79 7.77 47.83 0.34
CA ARG A 79 8.25 46.78 -0.56
C ARG A 79 8.88 45.62 0.21
N TYR A 80 9.79 45.91 1.14
CA TYR A 80 10.43 44.90 1.99
C TYR A 80 9.39 44.07 2.75
N MET A 81 8.39 44.72 3.35
CA MET A 81 7.32 44.04 4.09
C MET A 81 6.49 43.13 3.17
N ARG A 82 6.14 43.60 1.96
CA ARG A 82 5.42 42.79 0.98
C ARG A 82 6.20 41.53 0.58
N ASP A 83 7.50 41.65 0.34
CA ASP A 83 8.36 40.52 -0.03
C ASP A 83 8.48 39.50 1.10
N VAL A 84 8.61 39.97 2.34
CA VAL A 84 8.63 39.12 3.53
C VAL A 84 7.35 38.28 3.65
N LYS A 85 6.17 38.91 3.50
CA LYS A 85 4.89 38.19 3.58
C LYS A 85 4.78 37.11 2.51
N ARG A 86 5.20 37.42 1.27
CA ARG A 86 5.21 36.43 0.17
C ARG A 86 6.11 35.25 0.50
N ASN A 87 7.31 35.51 1.02
CA ASN A 87 8.25 34.44 1.38
C ASN A 87 7.73 33.58 2.54
N GLU A 88 7.04 34.17 3.52
CA GLU A 88 6.40 33.43 4.62
C GLU A 88 5.24 32.55 4.15
N ILE A 89 4.48 32.99 3.14
CA ILE A 89 3.41 32.19 2.53
C ILE A 89 4.03 31.03 1.74
N LEU A 90 5.00 31.32 0.87
CA LEU A 90 5.68 30.30 0.06
C LEU A 90 6.37 29.25 0.94
N THR A 91 7.00 29.66 2.04
CA THR A 91 7.64 28.72 2.97
C THR A 91 6.61 27.83 3.67
N ARG A 92 5.41 28.35 3.97
CA ARG A 92 4.31 27.58 4.55
C ARG A 92 3.74 26.58 3.55
N GLU A 93 3.53 26.99 2.31
CA GLU A 93 3.08 26.12 1.22
C GLU A 93 4.09 25.01 0.96
N LEU A 94 5.38 25.34 0.79
CA LEU A 94 6.42 24.36 0.56
C LEU A 94 6.53 23.34 1.72
N ARG A 95 6.42 23.79 2.98
CA ARG A 95 6.38 22.88 4.15
C ARG A 95 5.16 21.96 4.13
N ARG A 96 4.01 22.47 3.69
CA ARG A 96 2.80 21.67 3.54
C ARG A 96 2.98 20.61 2.45
N ASP A 97 3.49 20.99 1.30
CA ASP A 97 3.70 20.07 0.17
C ASP A 97 4.72 18.98 0.53
N ILE A 98 5.85 19.35 1.15
CA ILE A 98 6.84 18.38 1.65
C ILE A 98 6.21 17.40 2.64
N SER A 99 5.45 17.91 3.63
CA SER A 99 4.83 17.03 4.62
C SER A 99 3.75 16.12 4.03
N GLN A 100 3.00 16.58 3.02
CA GLN A 100 2.05 15.72 2.30
C GLN A 100 2.75 14.65 1.46
N LEU A 101 3.83 15.01 0.76
CA LEU A 101 4.62 14.10 -0.06
C LEU A 101 5.24 13.00 0.79
N ASP A 102 5.85 13.38 1.91
CA ASP A 102 6.51 12.46 2.85
C ASP A 102 5.49 11.49 3.46
N ASN A 103 4.34 11.98 3.91
CA ASN A 103 3.28 11.12 4.45
C ASN A 103 2.69 10.17 3.40
N LYS A 104 2.50 10.61 2.17
CA LYS A 104 1.92 9.76 1.11
C LYS A 104 2.90 8.65 0.72
N LEU A 105 4.15 9.01 0.43
CA LEU A 105 5.18 8.05 0.04
C LEU A 105 5.47 7.06 1.18
N LEU A 106 5.53 7.55 2.43
CA LEU A 106 5.74 6.71 3.60
C LEU A 106 4.56 5.75 3.80
N ARG A 107 3.31 6.21 3.65
CA ARG A 107 2.13 5.32 3.72
C ARG A 107 2.15 4.27 2.63
N GLU A 108 2.44 4.63 1.39
CA GLU A 108 2.52 3.68 0.27
C GLU A 108 3.61 2.63 0.50
N LYS A 109 4.78 3.04 0.98
CA LYS A 109 5.85 2.10 1.35
C LYS A 109 5.50 1.25 2.56
N LEU A 110 4.85 1.81 3.58
CA LEU A 110 4.39 1.06 4.75
C LEU A 110 3.28 0.07 4.39
N GLU A 111 2.36 0.42 3.51
CA GLU A 111 1.36 -0.50 2.97
C GLU A 111 2.04 -1.61 2.17
N THR A 112 3.03 -1.29 1.35
CA THR A 112 3.80 -2.28 0.59
C THR A 112 4.59 -3.23 1.51
N ILE A 113 5.22 -2.71 2.58
CA ILE A 113 5.97 -3.51 3.56
C ILE A 113 5.02 -4.31 4.46
N ALA A 114 3.88 -3.74 4.87
CA ALA A 114 2.86 -4.45 5.63
C ALA A 114 2.22 -5.58 4.79
N GLN A 115 2.02 -5.35 3.48
CA GLN A 115 1.64 -6.38 2.51
C GLN A 115 2.78 -7.39 2.25
N GLY A 116 4.04 -6.97 2.45
CA GLY A 116 5.24 -7.79 2.37
C GLY A 116 5.55 -8.61 3.62
N LYS A 117 4.65 -8.67 4.62
CA LYS A 117 4.79 -9.57 5.76
C LYS A 117 4.60 -11.00 5.27
N VAL A 118 5.72 -11.67 4.97
CA VAL A 118 5.71 -13.08 4.60
C VAL A 118 5.57 -13.89 5.89
N ASP A 119 4.38 -14.46 6.10
CA ASP A 119 4.17 -15.39 7.20
C ASP A 119 4.73 -16.77 6.85
N ILE A 120 5.06 -17.55 7.88
CA ILE A 120 5.69 -18.86 7.74
C ILE A 120 4.84 -19.90 8.44
N LEU A 121 4.62 -21.03 7.79
CA LEU A 121 4.17 -22.26 8.43
C LEU A 121 5.38 -23.18 8.55
N SER A 122 5.69 -23.65 9.75
CA SER A 122 6.93 -24.40 10.03
C SER A 122 6.69 -25.80 10.55
N THR A 123 5.44 -26.18 10.83
CA THR A 123 5.10 -27.52 11.30
C THR A 123 4.02 -28.17 10.45
N PRO A 124 4.04 -29.51 10.29
CA PRO A 124 2.97 -30.23 9.59
C PRO A 124 1.57 -29.94 10.14
N ASN A 125 1.43 -29.78 11.46
CA ASN A 125 0.15 -29.48 12.10
C ASN A 125 -0.39 -28.10 11.69
N GLU A 126 0.45 -27.06 11.72
CA GLU A 126 0.06 -25.71 11.26
C GLU A 126 -0.43 -25.72 9.81
N HIS A 127 0.21 -26.49 8.93
CA HIS A 127 -0.24 -26.65 7.55
C HIS A 127 -1.60 -27.33 7.48
N ARG A 128 -1.82 -28.41 8.24
CA ARG A 128 -3.11 -29.09 8.27
C ARG A 128 -4.22 -28.16 8.78
N GLU A 129 -3.98 -27.46 9.89
CA GLU A 129 -4.91 -26.47 10.44
C GLU A 129 -5.23 -25.38 9.43
N LYS A 130 -4.22 -24.90 8.70
CA LYS A 130 -4.40 -23.88 7.68
C LYS A 130 -5.21 -24.37 6.47
N LEU A 131 -5.02 -25.61 6.02
CA LEU A 131 -5.87 -26.20 4.97
C LEU A 131 -7.34 -26.26 5.40
N ILE A 132 -7.60 -26.68 6.64
CA ILE A 132 -8.95 -26.73 7.18
C ILE A 132 -9.54 -25.32 7.34
N GLU A 133 -8.74 -24.35 7.76
CA GLU A 133 -9.13 -22.93 7.85
C GLU A 133 -9.54 -22.38 6.48
N VAL A 134 -8.72 -22.59 5.46
CA VAL A 134 -9.02 -22.18 4.07
C VAL A 134 -10.34 -22.77 3.61
N LEU A 135 -10.55 -24.07 3.75
CA LEU A 135 -11.79 -24.72 3.32
C LEU A 135 -13.03 -24.28 4.12
N LYS A 136 -12.87 -23.83 5.36
CA LYS A 136 -13.97 -23.31 6.17
C LYS A 136 -14.32 -21.86 5.84
N ASN A 137 -13.34 -21.06 5.41
CA ASN A 137 -13.49 -19.61 5.31
C ASN A 137 -13.45 -19.04 3.88
N ALA A 138 -13.01 -19.81 2.89
CA ALA A 138 -13.00 -19.37 1.50
C ALA A 138 -14.40 -18.99 1.02
N ARG A 139 -14.46 -18.00 0.13
CA ARG A 139 -15.71 -17.38 -0.35
C ARG A 139 -15.94 -17.59 -1.84
N GLU A 140 -14.89 -17.71 -2.63
CA GLU A 140 -14.96 -17.72 -4.08
C GLU A 140 -14.22 -18.93 -4.66
N THR A 141 -12.92 -19.06 -4.39
CA THR A 141 -12.05 -20.06 -5.01
C THR A 141 -11.05 -20.66 -4.03
N VAL A 142 -10.84 -21.97 -4.10
CA VAL A 142 -9.71 -22.65 -3.45
C VAL A 142 -8.94 -23.44 -4.49
N VAL A 143 -7.62 -23.27 -4.53
CA VAL A 143 -6.73 -24.07 -5.39
C VAL A 143 -5.82 -24.90 -4.51
N VAL A 144 -5.76 -26.20 -4.75
CA VAL A 144 -4.89 -27.14 -4.06
C VAL A 144 -4.05 -27.90 -5.09
N LEU A 145 -2.74 -27.68 -5.08
CA LEU A 145 -1.78 -28.54 -5.78
C LEU A 145 -1.06 -29.41 -4.76
N SER A 146 -1.05 -30.73 -5.00
CA SER A 146 -0.37 -31.69 -4.13
C SER A 146 0.22 -32.81 -4.98
N GLY A 147 1.50 -33.12 -4.80
CA GLY A 147 2.15 -34.21 -5.56
C GLY A 147 1.52 -35.58 -5.28
N TRP A 148 0.94 -35.76 -4.09
CA TRP A 148 0.38 -37.02 -3.62
C TRP A 148 -0.97 -36.79 -2.95
N THR A 149 -1.79 -37.84 -2.87
CA THR A 149 -3.00 -37.88 -2.05
C THR A 149 -3.14 -39.24 -1.36
N THR A 150 -3.77 -39.29 -0.18
CA THR A 150 -3.99 -40.53 0.57
C THR A 150 -5.40 -40.56 1.15
N SER A 151 -5.94 -41.78 1.33
CA SER A 151 -7.24 -42.05 1.97
C SER A 151 -7.31 -41.53 3.41
N PHE A 152 -6.18 -41.52 4.12
CA PHE A 152 -6.06 -40.96 5.49
C PHE A 152 -6.41 -39.47 5.55
N THR A 153 -5.99 -38.68 4.56
CA THR A 153 -6.24 -37.23 4.51
C THR A 153 -7.62 -36.90 3.96
N VAL A 154 -8.07 -37.64 2.93
CA VAL A 154 -9.38 -37.46 2.27
C VAL A 154 -10.44 -38.37 2.93
N ASN A 155 -10.47 -38.32 4.26
CA ASN A 155 -11.39 -39.08 5.09
C ASN A 155 -12.81 -38.47 5.12
N GLN A 156 -13.72 -39.07 5.89
CA GLN A 156 -15.11 -38.62 5.99
C GLN A 156 -15.25 -37.19 6.55
N GLU A 157 -14.37 -36.78 7.46
CA GLU A 157 -14.36 -35.41 7.99
C GLU A 157 -13.98 -34.42 6.88
N PHE A 158 -12.95 -34.73 6.10
CA PHE A 158 -12.53 -33.91 4.97
C PHE A 158 -13.64 -33.80 3.91
N ARG A 159 -14.34 -34.90 3.59
CA ARG A 159 -15.52 -34.89 2.69
C ARG A 159 -16.59 -33.91 3.19
N ARG A 160 -16.87 -33.90 4.51
CA ARG A 160 -17.84 -32.97 5.11
C ARG A 160 -17.39 -31.51 4.99
N ILE A 161 -16.11 -31.24 5.22
CA ILE A 161 -15.53 -29.88 5.12
C ILE A 161 -15.61 -29.38 3.67
N ILE A 162 -15.26 -30.22 2.68
CA ILE A 162 -15.42 -29.93 1.26
C ILE A 162 -16.88 -29.61 0.93
N ALA A 163 -17.84 -30.44 1.34
CA ALA A 163 -19.26 -30.17 1.09
C ALA A 163 -19.74 -28.84 1.71
N GLN A 164 -19.27 -28.50 2.92
CA GLN A 164 -19.60 -27.21 3.53
C GLN A 164 -19.01 -26.03 2.75
N CYS A 165 -17.79 -26.19 2.21
CA CYS A 165 -17.16 -25.20 1.34
C CYS A 165 -17.99 -24.99 0.06
N LEU A 166 -18.31 -26.08 -0.65
CA LEU A 166 -19.10 -26.05 -1.88
C LEU A 166 -20.53 -25.53 -1.64
N LYS A 167 -21.15 -25.81 -0.48
CA LYS A 167 -22.47 -25.28 -0.13
C LYS A 167 -22.49 -23.73 -0.09
N ARG A 168 -21.35 -23.10 0.21
CA ARG A 168 -21.21 -21.63 0.17
C ARG A 168 -21.10 -21.05 -1.25
N GLY A 169 -20.96 -21.89 -2.28
CA GLY A 169 -20.78 -21.46 -3.66
C GLY A 169 -19.31 -21.40 -4.11
N VAL A 170 -18.38 -21.87 -3.29
CA VAL A 170 -16.94 -21.87 -3.58
C VAL A 170 -16.61 -22.88 -4.67
N ILE A 171 -15.73 -22.52 -5.59
CA ILE A 171 -15.14 -23.44 -6.59
C ILE A 171 -13.81 -23.96 -6.04
N ILE A 172 -13.64 -25.28 -6.02
CA ILE A 172 -12.43 -25.93 -5.51
C ILE A 172 -11.74 -26.64 -6.67
N TYR A 173 -10.52 -26.20 -6.97
CA TYR A 173 -9.62 -26.83 -7.94
C TYR A 173 -8.60 -27.70 -7.21
N ILE A 174 -8.52 -28.97 -7.58
CA ILE A 174 -7.51 -29.91 -7.07
C ILE A 174 -6.67 -30.42 -8.24
N GLY A 175 -5.38 -30.09 -8.23
CA GLY A 175 -4.38 -30.71 -9.11
C GLY A 175 -3.53 -31.70 -8.32
N TYR A 176 -3.52 -32.97 -8.71
CA TYR A 176 -2.77 -34.01 -8.02
C TYR A 176 -2.01 -34.94 -8.96
N GLY A 177 -0.97 -35.58 -8.42
CA GLY A 177 -0.18 -36.59 -9.12
C GLY A 177 1.28 -36.20 -9.28
N TYR A 178 2.13 -37.20 -9.43
CA TYR A 178 3.58 -37.06 -9.57
C TYR A 178 4.03 -37.91 -10.77
N GLN A 179 5.01 -37.43 -11.53
CA GLN A 179 5.62 -38.24 -12.59
C GLN A 179 7.14 -38.09 -12.54
N LYS A 180 7.85 -39.21 -12.42
CA LYS A 180 9.31 -39.26 -12.49
C LYS A 180 9.76 -39.44 -13.94
N ALA A 181 10.82 -38.74 -14.34
CA ALA A 181 11.38 -38.89 -15.68
C ALA A 181 11.92 -40.32 -15.88
N GLY A 182 11.52 -40.98 -16.98
CA GLY A 182 11.99 -42.32 -17.34
C GLY A 182 11.23 -43.48 -16.70
N GLU A 183 10.24 -43.23 -15.82
CA GLU A 183 9.28 -44.25 -15.41
C GLU A 183 8.12 -44.26 -16.41
N GLU A 184 7.83 -45.43 -17.01
CA GLU A 184 6.52 -45.67 -17.63
C GLU A 184 5.44 -45.46 -16.55
N PRO A 185 4.22 -45.01 -16.91
CA PRO A 185 3.10 -44.90 -15.98
C PRO A 185 2.66 -46.30 -15.55
N VAL A 186 3.47 -46.93 -14.69
CA VAL A 186 3.07 -48.10 -13.94
C VAL A 186 2.24 -47.54 -12.82
N GLU A 187 0.92 -47.79 -12.85
CA GLU A 187 0.03 -47.55 -11.72
C GLU A 187 0.62 -48.28 -10.50
N LYS A 188 1.43 -47.57 -9.72
CA LYS A 188 1.81 -48.05 -8.40
C LYS A 188 0.51 -48.13 -7.61
N GLU A 189 0.34 -49.19 -6.82
CA GLU A 189 -0.87 -49.46 -6.02
C GLU A 189 -1.33 -48.22 -5.22
N TYR A 190 -0.38 -47.43 -4.72
CA TYR A 190 -0.60 -46.16 -4.04
C TYR A 190 -1.17 -45.02 -4.94
N GLU A 191 -0.80 -44.96 -6.21
CA GLU A 191 -1.40 -44.02 -7.18
C GLU A 191 -2.83 -44.43 -7.54
N GLY A 192 -3.10 -45.74 -7.57
CA GLY A 192 -4.44 -46.30 -7.74
C GLY A 192 -5.39 -45.90 -6.60
N GLU A 193 -4.96 -46.11 -5.35
CA GLU A 193 -5.75 -45.75 -4.16
C GLU A 193 -5.97 -44.23 -4.05
N ALA A 194 -4.93 -43.44 -4.32
CA ALA A 194 -4.96 -41.99 -4.38
C ALA A 194 -5.97 -41.47 -5.40
N ARG A 195 -5.91 -42.00 -6.63
CA ARG A 195 -6.85 -41.69 -7.71
C ARG A 195 -8.27 -42.08 -7.31
N GLN A 196 -8.47 -43.30 -6.84
CA GLN A 196 -9.79 -43.80 -6.45
C GLN A 196 -10.42 -42.92 -5.36
N THR A 197 -9.64 -42.50 -4.36
CA THR A 197 -10.10 -41.66 -3.26
C THR A 197 -10.67 -40.32 -3.74
N LEU A 198 -9.99 -39.64 -4.66
CA LEU A 198 -10.45 -38.36 -5.20
C LEU A 198 -11.62 -38.52 -6.18
N VAL A 199 -11.62 -39.60 -6.97
CA VAL A 199 -12.75 -39.94 -7.86
C VAL A 199 -14.02 -40.20 -7.04
N GLU A 200 -13.90 -40.93 -5.94
CA GLU A 200 -15.00 -41.17 -5.00
C GLU A 200 -15.49 -39.89 -4.34
N LEU A 201 -14.58 -38.98 -3.96
CA LEU A 201 -14.95 -37.67 -3.43
C LEU A 201 -15.74 -36.86 -4.47
N GLN A 202 -15.28 -36.81 -5.71
CA GLN A 202 -15.95 -36.09 -6.80
C GLN A 202 -17.34 -36.68 -7.06
N SER A 203 -17.45 -38.00 -7.19
CA SER A 203 -18.72 -38.70 -7.38
C SER A 203 -19.68 -38.50 -6.20
N TRP A 204 -19.14 -38.44 -4.97
CA TRP A 204 -19.92 -38.15 -3.76
C TRP A 204 -20.43 -36.69 -3.73
N VAL A 205 -19.66 -35.74 -4.25
CA VAL A 205 -20.05 -34.34 -4.40
C VAL A 205 -21.12 -34.17 -5.48
N GLU A 206 -20.95 -34.79 -6.65
CA GLU A 206 -21.89 -34.69 -7.79
C GLU A 206 -23.29 -35.19 -7.46
N LYS A 207 -23.39 -36.18 -6.57
CA LYS A 207 -24.68 -36.70 -6.06
C LYS A 207 -25.41 -35.71 -5.15
N ARG A 208 -24.87 -34.51 -4.91
CA ARG A 208 -25.45 -33.48 -4.03
C ARG A 208 -25.72 -32.21 -4.81
N ASP A 209 -26.87 -31.60 -4.52
CA ASP A 209 -27.22 -30.29 -5.04
C ASP A 209 -26.47 -29.20 -4.24
N LEU A 210 -25.23 -28.91 -4.68
CA LEU A 210 -24.34 -27.92 -4.08
C LEU A 210 -24.15 -26.75 -5.04
N LYS A 211 -24.03 -25.54 -4.48
CA LYS A 211 -23.89 -24.30 -5.27
C LYS A 211 -22.53 -24.16 -5.95
N GLY A 212 -21.48 -24.62 -5.27
CA GLY A 212 -20.09 -24.60 -5.74
C GLY A 212 -19.74 -25.86 -6.54
N GLN A 213 -18.51 -25.91 -7.04
CA GLN A 213 -18.02 -27.01 -7.86
C GLN A 213 -16.70 -27.56 -7.33
N LEU A 214 -16.53 -28.88 -7.40
CA LEU A 214 -15.25 -29.55 -7.15
C LEU A 214 -14.71 -30.05 -8.49
N ILE A 215 -13.53 -29.55 -8.87
CA ILE A 215 -12.90 -29.86 -10.15
C ILE A 215 -11.54 -30.50 -9.85
N VAL A 216 -11.38 -31.76 -10.25
CA VAL A 216 -10.20 -32.57 -9.93
C VAL A 216 -9.45 -32.95 -11.21
N PHE A 217 -8.14 -32.71 -11.21
CA PHE A 217 -7.23 -33.01 -12.31
C PHE A 217 -6.12 -33.92 -11.84
N SER A 218 -5.88 -35.00 -12.59
CA SER A 218 -4.66 -35.79 -12.47
C SER A 218 -3.62 -35.22 -13.44
N CYS A 219 -2.53 -34.67 -12.92
CA CYS A 219 -1.48 -34.04 -13.70
C CYS A 219 -0.09 -34.32 -13.13
N PRO A 220 0.95 -34.39 -13.99
CA PRO A 220 2.33 -34.53 -13.54
C PRO A 220 2.78 -33.22 -12.88
N ASN A 221 2.58 -33.11 -11.57
CA ASN A 221 2.98 -31.95 -10.80
C ASN A 221 3.79 -32.35 -9.57
N HIS A 222 4.55 -31.41 -9.02
CA HIS A 222 5.21 -31.59 -7.73
C HIS A 222 5.02 -30.36 -6.84
N ALA A 223 4.14 -29.46 -7.29
CA ALA A 223 3.77 -28.25 -6.61
C ALA A 223 2.96 -28.60 -5.36
N LYS A 224 3.10 -27.75 -4.36
CA LYS A 224 2.53 -27.91 -3.02
C LYS A 224 1.98 -26.57 -2.62
N THR A 225 0.91 -26.22 -3.31
CA THR A 225 0.38 -24.87 -3.35
C THR A 225 -1.04 -24.89 -2.83
N LEU A 226 -1.34 -23.98 -1.92
CA LEU A 226 -2.70 -23.74 -1.44
C LEU A 226 -3.02 -22.26 -1.66
N ILE A 227 -4.05 -21.97 -2.42
CA ILE A 227 -4.51 -20.60 -2.66
C ILE A 227 -5.93 -20.46 -2.12
N LYS A 228 -6.16 -19.36 -1.38
CA LYS A 228 -7.49 -18.96 -0.89
C LYS A 228 -7.91 -17.67 -1.56
N ASP A 229 -8.97 -17.75 -2.37
CA ASP A 229 -9.56 -16.62 -3.09
C ASP A 229 -8.47 -15.80 -3.81
N ASP A 230 -8.52 -14.47 -3.71
CA ASP A 230 -7.42 -13.55 -4.07
C ASP A 230 -6.72 -12.99 -2.82
N GLU A 231 -6.84 -13.68 -1.68
CA GLU A 231 -6.32 -13.21 -0.39
C GLU A 231 -4.85 -13.59 -0.20
N TYR A 232 -4.52 -14.87 -0.36
CA TYR A 232 -3.15 -15.36 -0.19
C TYR A 232 -2.88 -16.70 -0.88
N ALA A 233 -1.60 -16.92 -1.16
CA ALA A 233 -1.05 -18.18 -1.65
C ALA A 233 -0.02 -18.73 -0.66
N ILE A 234 -0.04 -20.03 -0.42
CA ILE A 234 0.90 -20.75 0.44
C ILE A 234 1.68 -21.71 -0.43
N ASN A 235 3.00 -21.58 -0.43
CA ASN A 235 3.89 -22.41 -1.22
C ASN A 235 5.03 -22.95 -0.36
N GLY A 236 5.31 -24.25 -0.47
CA GLY A 236 6.38 -24.86 0.29
C GLY A 236 6.54 -26.35 0.06
N SER A 237 6.92 -27.07 1.13
CA SER A 237 7.25 -28.49 1.07
C SER A 237 6.11 -29.44 1.45
N PHE A 238 5.01 -28.92 2.00
CA PHE A 238 3.93 -29.73 2.57
C PHE A 238 2.96 -30.30 1.52
N ASN A 239 2.82 -31.61 1.43
CA ASN A 239 1.82 -32.24 0.56
C ASN A 239 0.42 -32.16 1.19
N TRP A 240 -0.38 -31.20 0.73
CA TRP A 240 -1.68 -30.84 1.27
C TRP A 240 -2.70 -32.00 1.34
N LEU A 241 -2.61 -32.96 0.41
CA LEU A 241 -3.58 -34.05 0.30
C LEU A 241 -3.08 -35.42 0.77
N SER A 242 -1.83 -35.52 1.26
CA SER A 242 -1.26 -36.79 1.74
C SER A 242 -0.77 -36.75 3.19
N ASN A 243 -0.65 -35.57 3.79
CA ASN A 243 -0.18 -35.39 5.16
C ASN A 243 -1.30 -34.86 6.07
N ILE A 244 -1.58 -35.57 7.16
CA ILE A 244 -2.61 -35.20 8.15
C ILE A 244 -2.08 -34.28 9.27
N GLY A 245 -0.84 -33.81 9.16
CA GLY A 245 -0.22 -32.89 10.11
C GLY A 245 0.55 -33.56 11.25
N THR A 246 0.74 -34.87 11.20
CA THR A 246 1.45 -35.67 12.23
C THR A 246 2.81 -36.20 11.77
N SER A 247 3.24 -35.83 10.56
CA SER A 247 4.57 -36.20 10.05
C SER A 247 5.68 -35.70 10.97
N GLN A 248 6.76 -36.47 11.09
CA GLN A 248 7.98 -36.03 11.77
C GLN A 248 8.93 -35.26 10.85
N ASN A 249 8.62 -35.19 9.55
CA ASN A 249 9.44 -34.43 8.60
C ASN A 249 9.32 -32.93 8.89
N GLU A 250 10.44 -32.23 8.73
CA GLU A 250 10.44 -30.78 8.68
C GLU A 250 9.66 -30.31 7.45
N GLU A 251 8.71 -29.39 7.67
CA GLU A 251 7.87 -28.83 6.62
C GLU A 251 7.90 -27.32 6.73
N ARG A 252 8.10 -26.63 5.61
CA ARG A 252 8.13 -25.17 5.60
C ARG A 252 7.41 -24.63 4.39
N SER A 253 6.50 -23.70 4.64
CA SER A 253 5.83 -22.93 3.59
C SER A 253 5.79 -21.45 3.92
N TRP A 254 5.74 -20.64 2.87
CA TRP A 254 5.63 -19.20 2.95
C TRP A 254 4.23 -18.78 2.50
N ILE A 255 3.64 -17.85 3.23
CA ILE A 255 2.36 -17.24 2.87
C ILE A 255 2.62 -15.90 2.20
N VAL A 256 2.10 -15.75 0.99
CA VAL A 256 2.22 -14.55 0.17
C VAL A 256 0.85 -13.88 0.08
N TYR A 257 0.74 -12.64 0.56
CA TYR A 257 -0.49 -11.86 0.60
C TYR A 257 -0.57 -10.79 -0.51
N ASN A 258 0.42 -10.73 -1.41
CA ASN A 258 0.39 -9.78 -2.52
C ASN A 258 -0.73 -10.17 -3.49
N LYS A 259 -1.83 -9.40 -3.46
CA LYS A 259 -3.05 -9.70 -4.23
C LYS A 259 -2.81 -9.87 -5.73
N GLU A 260 -1.98 -9.02 -6.34
CA GLU A 260 -1.67 -9.10 -7.77
C GLU A 260 -0.98 -10.42 -8.12
N PHE A 261 0.07 -10.78 -7.36
CA PHE A 261 0.75 -12.06 -7.50
C PHE A 261 -0.19 -13.24 -7.28
N VAL A 262 -0.99 -13.22 -6.20
CA VAL A 262 -1.92 -14.30 -5.85
C VAL A 262 -2.95 -14.52 -6.95
N THR A 263 -3.53 -13.44 -7.48
CA THR A 263 -4.51 -13.50 -8.58
C THR A 263 -3.86 -14.08 -9.84
N GLN A 264 -2.67 -13.58 -10.22
CA GLN A 264 -1.94 -14.06 -11.39
C GLN A 264 -1.54 -15.53 -11.27
N GLU A 265 -1.06 -15.95 -10.10
CA GLU A 265 -0.66 -17.34 -9.83
C GLU A 265 -1.87 -18.27 -9.86
N ARG A 266 -2.99 -17.88 -9.23
CA ARG A 266 -4.26 -18.62 -9.27
C ARG A 266 -4.72 -18.83 -10.71
N ASP A 267 -4.83 -17.76 -11.48
CA ASP A 267 -5.35 -17.79 -12.85
C ASP A 267 -4.42 -18.60 -13.76
N SER A 268 -3.10 -18.49 -13.57
CA SER A 268 -2.09 -19.29 -14.26
C SER A 268 -2.24 -20.78 -13.97
N ILE A 269 -2.39 -21.16 -12.69
CA ILE A 269 -2.58 -22.57 -12.29
C ILE A 269 -3.89 -23.12 -12.84
N ILE A 270 -5.00 -22.39 -12.72
CA ILE A 270 -6.31 -22.82 -13.24
C ILE A 270 -6.23 -23.00 -14.75
N LYS A 271 -5.62 -22.05 -15.46
CA LYS A 271 -5.40 -22.16 -16.91
C LYS A 271 -4.55 -23.38 -17.27
N ASP A 272 -3.48 -23.65 -16.54
CA ASP A 272 -2.63 -24.84 -16.75
C ASP A 272 -3.41 -26.14 -16.49
N LEU A 273 -4.31 -26.15 -15.49
CA LEU A 273 -5.21 -27.27 -15.17
C LEU A 273 -6.23 -27.52 -16.28
N GLU A 274 -6.93 -26.48 -16.74
CA GLU A 274 -8.00 -26.59 -17.73
C GLU A 274 -7.48 -26.74 -19.17
N TYR A 275 -6.34 -26.11 -19.50
CA TYR A 275 -5.77 -26.03 -20.86
C TYR A 275 -4.30 -26.44 -20.88
N PRO A 276 -4.01 -27.75 -20.79
CA PRO A 276 -2.67 -28.26 -20.66
C PRO A 276 -1.85 -28.18 -21.95
N LEU A 277 -1.22 -27.02 -22.18
CA LEU A 277 -0.35 -26.78 -23.33
C LEU A 277 1.11 -26.69 -22.89
N LYS A 278 1.64 -27.73 -22.25
CA LYS A 278 3.10 -27.83 -22.02
C LYS A 278 3.74 -28.67 -23.12
N PRO A 279 4.59 -28.07 -24.00
CA PRO A 279 5.32 -28.82 -25.00
C PRO A 279 6.30 -29.77 -24.30
N THR A 280 6.21 -31.07 -24.59
CA THR A 280 7.30 -31.98 -24.26
C THR A 280 8.41 -31.85 -25.29
N LYS A 281 9.65 -32.18 -24.92
CA LYS A 281 10.83 -32.20 -25.82
C LYS A 281 10.70 -33.15 -27.05
N GLY A 282 9.54 -33.77 -27.27
CA GLY A 282 9.25 -34.68 -28.39
C GLY A 282 7.98 -34.33 -29.19
N GLY A 283 7.41 -33.13 -29.06
CA GLY A 283 6.30 -32.68 -29.92
C GLY A 283 4.92 -33.30 -29.63
N LEU A 284 4.80 -34.15 -28.60
CA LEU A 284 3.52 -34.67 -28.13
C LEU A 284 2.97 -33.79 -26.99
N PHE A 285 1.78 -33.24 -27.19
CA PHE A 285 1.02 -32.52 -26.15
C PHE A 285 0.63 -33.52 -25.05
N LYS A 286 1.06 -33.29 -23.80
CA LYS A 286 0.58 -34.08 -22.65
C LYS A 286 -0.79 -33.55 -22.23
N LYS A 287 -1.84 -34.32 -22.52
CA LYS A 287 -3.22 -33.99 -22.13
C LYS A 287 -3.37 -34.20 -20.63
N TRP A 288 -3.64 -33.14 -19.87
CA TRP A 288 -4.18 -33.29 -18.51
C TRP A 288 -5.60 -33.79 -18.69
N LEU A 289 -5.92 -34.89 -18.04
CA LEU A 289 -7.22 -35.51 -18.15
C LEU A 289 -8.02 -35.08 -16.92
N PRO A 290 -9.14 -34.35 -17.09
CA PRO A 290 -10.09 -34.24 -15.99
C PRO A 290 -10.42 -35.66 -15.57
N VAL A 291 -10.47 -35.89 -14.26
CA VAL A 291 -10.90 -37.19 -13.76
C VAL A 291 -12.34 -37.39 -14.23
N PRO A 292 -12.63 -38.40 -15.07
CA PRO A 292 -13.99 -38.59 -15.54
C PRO A 292 -14.88 -38.99 -14.35
N PRO A 293 -16.14 -38.53 -14.30
CA PRO A 293 -17.10 -39.02 -13.31
C PRO A 293 -17.21 -40.54 -13.43
N TRP A 294 -17.31 -41.23 -12.30
CA TRP A 294 -17.43 -42.69 -12.27
C TRP A 294 -18.67 -43.10 -13.07
N ARG A 295 -18.49 -43.98 -14.05
CA ARG A 295 -19.61 -44.61 -14.76
C ARG A 295 -19.92 -45.90 -14.02
N ASP A 296 -21.15 -46.00 -13.52
CA ASP A 296 -21.73 -47.24 -12.99
C ASP A 296 -21.68 -48.37 -14.03
#